data_AF-A0A920A2X0-F1
#
_entry.id   AF-A0A920A2X0-F1
#
_cell.length_a   1.000
_cell.length_b   1.000
_cell.length_c   1.000
_cell.angle_alpha   90.00
_cell.angle_beta   90.00
_cell.angle_gamma   90.00
#
_symmetry.space_group_name_H-M   'P 1'
#
loop_
_entity.id
_entity.type
_entity.pdbx_description
1 polymer ?
#
loop_
_entity_poly.entity_id
_entity_poly.type
_entity_poly.pdbx_seq_one_letter_code
_entity_poly.pdbx_strand_id
1 'polypeptide(L)'
;MIASNLSSADYITFPAKRAKHEITVFTDVDCGYCRKFHSEIEDYNEIGITVNYVAFPRSGPDSSSYNKIVGAWCSADPKKILTEQKKGEEPKISLCEDNPVMEHFMLGQKIGITGTPAIISKSGALFPGYLPASDLFSRLEASES
;
A
#
# COMPACT_ATOMS: atom_id res chain seq x y z
N MET A 1 -4.01 -16.56 -3.06
CA MET A 1 -5.42 -16.32 -2.71
C MET A 1 -5.77 -14.86 -2.38
N ILE A 2 -4.94 -13.88 -2.77
CA ILE A 2 -5.31 -12.44 -2.76
C ILE A 2 -5.45 -11.90 -4.19
N ALA A 3 -4.61 -12.39 -5.11
CA ALA A 3 -4.59 -12.03 -6.53
C ALA A 3 -5.87 -12.36 -7.33
N SER A 4 -6.87 -13.03 -6.75
CA SER A 4 -8.10 -13.40 -7.45
C SER A 4 -9.27 -12.42 -7.26
N ASN A 5 -9.15 -11.41 -6.39
CA ASN A 5 -10.23 -10.44 -6.11
C ASN A 5 -9.84 -8.96 -6.33
N LEU A 6 -8.59 -8.65 -6.69
CA LEU A 6 -8.13 -7.29 -6.98
C LEU A 6 -7.45 -7.27 -8.35
N SER A 7 -7.88 -6.34 -9.20
CA SER A 7 -7.30 -6.04 -10.49
C SER A 7 -6.12 -5.09 -10.36
N SER A 8 -5.28 -4.98 -11.40
CA SER A 8 -4.17 -4.01 -11.40
C SER A 8 -4.63 -2.55 -11.32
N ALA A 9 -5.88 -2.26 -11.70
CA ALA A 9 -6.46 -0.92 -11.60
C ALA A 9 -6.78 -0.50 -10.16
N ASP A 10 -6.84 -1.47 -9.24
CA ASP A 10 -7.20 -1.21 -7.85
C ASP A 10 -5.99 -0.74 -7.04
N TYR A 11 -4.76 -0.92 -7.53
CA TYR A 11 -3.54 -0.54 -6.82
C TYR A 11 -3.04 0.86 -7.16
N ILE A 12 -2.42 1.51 -6.17
CA ILE A 12 -1.44 2.57 -6.46
C ILE A 12 -0.05 1.93 -6.47
N THR A 13 0.49 1.71 -7.67
CA THR A 13 1.73 0.97 -7.90
C THR A 13 2.96 1.87 -8.03
N PHE A 14 4.00 1.56 -7.25
CA PHE A 14 5.35 2.12 -7.36
C PHE A 14 6.29 1.05 -7.92
N PRO A 15 6.57 1.09 -9.24
CA PRO A 15 7.28 0.02 -9.93
C PRO A 15 8.79 0.05 -9.65
N ALA A 16 9.39 -1.14 -9.53
CA ALA A 16 10.83 -1.28 -9.50
C ALA A 16 11.49 -0.89 -10.84
N LYS A 17 12.74 -0.42 -10.79
CA LYS A 17 13.55 -0.16 -11.99
C LYS A 17 13.84 -1.45 -12.76
N ARG A 18 14.08 -2.55 -12.02
CA ARG A 18 14.26 -3.92 -12.54
C ARG A 18 13.54 -4.89 -11.62
N ALA A 19 12.29 -5.22 -11.96
CA ALA A 19 11.43 -6.03 -11.10
C ALA A 19 12.02 -7.43 -10.85
N LYS A 20 12.15 -7.78 -9.57
CA LYS A 20 12.52 -9.10 -9.05
C LYS A 20 11.39 -9.68 -8.18
N HIS A 21 10.85 -8.85 -7.29
CA HIS A 21 9.70 -9.18 -6.47
C HIS A 21 8.57 -8.17 -6.66
N GLU A 22 7.37 -8.62 -6.33
CA GLU A 22 6.17 -7.81 -6.31
C GLU A 22 5.41 -8.07 -5.01
N ILE A 23 5.06 -7.00 -4.30
CA ILE A 23 4.36 -7.07 -3.02
C ILE A 23 3.10 -6.22 -3.01
N THR A 24 2.12 -6.67 -2.24
CA THR A 24 0.92 -5.91 -1.91
C THR A 24 1.04 -5.36 -0.49
N VAL A 25 0.83 -4.06 -0.30
CA VAL A 25 1.00 -3.40 0.99
C VAL A 25 -0.30 -2.70 1.41
N PHE A 26 -0.92 -3.22 2.47
CA PHE A 26 -2.04 -2.55 3.14
C PHE A 26 -1.51 -1.33 3.92
N THR A 27 -2.01 -0.15 3.59
CA THR A 27 -1.41 1.13 4.02
C THR A 27 -2.44 2.14 4.51
N ASP A 28 -2.01 3.00 5.43
CA ASP A 28 -2.82 4.07 6.03
C ASP A 28 -2.03 5.38 5.99
N VAL A 29 -2.60 6.46 5.45
CA VAL A 29 -1.93 7.76 5.31
C VAL A 29 -1.59 8.42 6.64
N ASP A 30 -2.29 8.08 7.71
CA ASP A 30 -2.06 8.60 9.06
C ASP A 30 -1.21 7.65 9.93
N CYS A 31 -0.73 6.53 9.38
CA CYS A 31 0.18 5.63 10.09
C CYS A 31 1.65 6.06 9.92
N GLY A 32 2.35 6.33 11.02
CA GLY A 32 3.76 6.74 11.03
C GLY A 32 4.70 5.73 10.35
N TYR A 33 4.51 4.43 10.57
CA TYR A 33 5.32 3.41 9.89
C TYR A 33 4.99 3.27 8.41
N CYS A 34 3.75 3.54 7.98
CA CYS A 34 3.44 3.60 6.56
C CYS A 34 4.09 4.82 5.88
N ARG A 35 4.18 5.95 6.59
CA ARG A 35 4.91 7.13 6.11
C ARG A 35 6.41 6.83 6.00
N LYS A 36 6.99 6.19 7.02
CA LYS A 36 8.39 5.73 6.98
C LYS A 36 8.66 4.76 5.84
N PHE A 37 7.81 3.75 5.67
CA PHE A 37 7.92 2.82 4.55
C PHE A 37 7.91 3.58 3.21
N HIS A 38 6.99 4.54 3.06
CA HIS A 38 6.86 5.32 1.83
C HIS A 38 8.00 6.32 1.61
N SER A 39 8.61 6.88 2.66
CA SER A 39 9.77 7.76 2.50
C SER A 39 11.01 7.03 1.95
N GLU A 40 11.04 5.70 2.08
CA GLU A 40 12.08 4.82 1.57
C GLU A 40 11.65 4.11 0.27
N ILE A 41 10.54 4.54 -0.38
CA ILE A 41 9.96 3.82 -1.53
C ILE A 41 10.94 3.59 -2.68
N GLU A 42 11.85 4.54 -2.91
CA GLU A 42 12.89 4.45 -3.93
C GLU A 42 13.87 3.32 -3.62
N ASP A 43 14.26 3.11 -2.35
CA ASP A 43 15.18 2.06 -1.95
C ASP A 43 14.62 0.66 -2.30
N TYR A 44 13.33 0.43 -2.06
CA TYR A 44 12.66 -0.82 -2.47
C TYR A 44 12.67 -0.97 -4.01
N ASN A 45 12.34 0.11 -4.73
CA ASN A 45 12.26 0.08 -6.18
C ASN A 45 13.63 -0.12 -6.86
N GLU A 46 14.71 0.37 -6.26
CA GLU A 46 16.08 0.22 -6.77
C GLU A 46 16.61 -1.21 -6.64
N ILE A 47 16.30 -1.88 -5.52
CA ILE A 47 16.72 -3.28 -5.30
C ILE A 47 15.84 -4.32 -6.01
N GLY A 48 14.75 -3.87 -6.64
CA GLY A 48 13.92 -4.70 -7.51
C GLY A 48 12.55 -5.08 -6.94
N ILE A 49 12.06 -4.38 -5.92
CA ILE A 49 10.74 -4.64 -5.32
C ILE A 49 9.73 -3.63 -5.89
N THR A 50 8.72 -4.14 -6.61
CA THR A 50 7.53 -3.38 -6.99
C THR A 50 6.55 -3.37 -5.83
N VAL A 51 6.07 -2.19 -5.45
CA VAL A 51 5.14 -2.00 -4.33
C VAL A 51 3.76 -1.64 -4.86
N ASN A 52 2.76 -2.47 -4.57
CA ASN A 52 1.36 -2.21 -4.87
C ASN A 52 0.62 -1.83 -3.59
N TYR A 53 0.22 -0.57 -3.43
CA TYR A 53 -0.54 -0.16 -2.26
C TYR A 53 -2.02 -0.52 -2.37
N VAL A 54 -2.56 -0.98 -1.24
CA VAL A 54 -3.98 -1.24 -0.99
C VAL A 54 -4.39 -0.43 0.24
N ALA A 55 -5.56 0.19 0.19
CA ALA A 55 -6.00 1.09 1.24
C ALA A 55 -6.46 0.34 2.49
N PHE A 56 -5.99 0.75 3.67
CA PHE A 56 -6.44 0.21 4.94
C PHE A 56 -6.50 1.30 6.02
N PRO A 57 -7.46 2.23 5.95
CA PRO A 57 -7.63 3.27 6.96
C PRO A 57 -8.00 2.62 8.30
N ARG A 58 -7.07 2.60 9.27
CA ARG A 58 -7.26 1.87 10.54
C ARG A 58 -8.38 2.45 11.40
N SER A 59 -8.67 3.74 11.22
CA SER A 59 -9.80 4.42 11.88
C SER A 59 -11.16 4.06 11.27
N GLY A 60 -11.19 3.21 10.24
CA GLY A 60 -12.40 2.73 9.59
C GLY A 60 -13.01 3.70 8.57
N PRO A 61 -14.13 3.27 7.95
CA PRO A 61 -14.98 4.13 7.14
C PRO A 61 -15.42 5.39 7.90
N ASP A 62 -15.76 6.45 7.18
CA ASP A 62 -16.19 7.76 7.72
C ASP A 62 -15.12 8.57 8.49
N SER A 63 -13.90 8.06 8.58
CA SER A 63 -12.78 8.78 9.20
C SER A 63 -12.10 9.78 8.25
N SER A 64 -11.37 10.75 8.80
CA SER A 64 -10.54 11.65 7.98
C SER A 64 -9.48 10.88 7.18
N SER A 65 -8.85 9.85 7.76
CA SER A 65 -7.89 8.99 7.05
C SER A 65 -8.55 8.29 5.85
N TYR A 66 -9.79 7.81 6.00
CA TYR A 66 -10.58 7.24 4.91
C TYR A 66 -10.77 8.23 3.76
N ASN A 67 -11.24 9.44 4.05
CA ASN A 67 -11.46 10.45 3.01
C ASN A 67 -10.16 10.89 2.31
N LYS A 68 -9.05 11.03 3.07
CA LYS A 68 -7.73 11.30 2.48
C LYS A 68 -7.34 10.22 1.48
N ILE A 69 -7.38 8.95 1.89
CA ILE A 69 -6.93 7.86 1.02
C ILE A 69 -7.87 7.65 -0.18
N VAL A 70 -9.19 7.86 -0.04
CA VAL A 70 -10.12 7.96 -1.19
C VAL A 70 -9.68 9.06 -2.14
N GLY A 71 -9.34 10.23 -1.60
CA GLY A 71 -8.86 11.36 -2.37
C GLY A 71 -7.63 11.06 -3.24
N ALA A 72 -6.73 10.19 -2.78
CA ALA A 72 -5.61 9.72 -3.59
C ALA A 72 -6.08 8.87 -4.77
N TRP A 73 -6.93 7.87 -4.53
CA TRP A 73 -7.46 6.99 -5.59
C TRP A 73 -8.32 7.74 -6.61
N CYS A 74 -9.07 8.76 -6.18
CA CYS A 74 -9.91 9.58 -7.05
C CYS A 74 -9.15 10.67 -7.81
N SER A 75 -7.84 10.80 -7.61
CA SER A 75 -7.06 11.87 -8.21
C SER A 75 -6.56 11.53 -9.62
N ALA A 76 -6.25 12.56 -10.40
CA ALA A 76 -5.63 12.40 -11.72
C ALA A 76 -4.19 11.86 -11.66
N ASP A 77 -3.52 11.98 -10.50
CA ASP A 77 -2.20 11.41 -10.25
C ASP A 77 -2.15 10.77 -8.85
N PRO A 78 -2.66 9.53 -8.72
CA PRO A 78 -2.77 8.86 -7.43
C PRO A 78 -1.43 8.70 -6.71
N LYS A 79 -0.34 8.48 -7.46
CA LYS A 79 1.00 8.36 -6.89
C LYS A 79 1.41 9.67 -6.24
N LYS A 80 1.26 10.79 -6.95
CA LYS A 80 1.62 12.10 -6.42
C LYS A 80 0.81 12.43 -5.17
N ILE A 81 -0.52 12.31 -5.22
CA ILE A 81 -1.38 12.66 -4.09
C ILE A 81 -1.09 11.77 -2.88
N LEU A 82 -0.90 10.46 -3.09
CA LEU A 82 -0.53 9.55 -2.01
C LEU A 82 0.82 9.94 -1.40
N THR A 83 1.81 10.26 -2.22
CA THR A 83 3.14 10.70 -1.75
C THR A 83 3.05 11.97 -0.90
N GLU A 84 2.32 12.98 -1.35
CA GLU A 84 2.09 14.24 -0.62
C GLU A 84 1.41 13.97 0.74
N GLN A 85 0.35 13.16 0.76
CA GLN A 85 -0.32 12.75 2.00
C GLN A 85 0.61 11.98 2.95
N LYS A 86 1.48 11.11 2.43
CA LYS A 86 2.46 10.36 3.23
C LYS A 86 3.58 11.23 3.78
N LYS A 87 3.88 12.37 3.14
CA LYS A 87 4.76 13.42 3.69
C LYS A 87 4.09 14.25 4.79
N GLY A 88 2.78 14.07 5.01
CA GLY A 88 1.99 14.86 5.94
C GLY A 88 1.48 16.17 5.35
N GLU A 89 1.57 16.33 4.02
CA GLU A 89 0.97 17.44 3.31
C GLU A 89 -0.54 17.23 3.17
N GLU A 90 -1.29 18.31 2.93
CA GLU A 90 -2.74 18.29 2.74
C GLU A 90 -3.09 18.75 1.32
N PRO A 91 -2.85 17.91 0.29
CA PRO A 91 -3.15 18.28 -1.07
C PRO A 91 -4.66 18.42 -1.27
N LYS A 92 -5.06 19.21 -2.27
CA LYS A 92 -6.48 19.27 -2.67
C LYS A 92 -6.89 17.91 -3.19
N ILE A 93 -7.93 17.35 -2.59
CA ILE A 93 -8.52 16.08 -2.98
C ILE A 93 -9.96 16.28 -3.45
N SER A 94 -10.39 15.39 -4.32
CA SER A 94 -11.80 15.20 -4.68
C SER A 94 -12.19 13.78 -4.28
N LEU A 95 -13.44 13.61 -3.85
CA LEU A 95 -13.99 12.28 -3.58
C LEU A 95 -14.80 11.84 -4.81
N CYS A 96 -14.79 10.55 -5.08
CA CYS A 96 -15.50 9.92 -6.18
C CYS A 96 -16.18 8.65 -5.67
N GLU A 97 -17.35 8.32 -6.21
CA GLU A 97 -18.08 7.11 -5.82
C GLU A 97 -17.35 5.84 -6.30
N ASP A 98 -16.78 5.90 -7.50
CA ASP A 98 -16.02 4.80 -8.11
C ASP A 98 -14.58 4.76 -7.57
N ASN A 99 -14.41 4.16 -6.39
CA ASN A 99 -13.10 3.92 -5.78
C ASN A 99 -13.07 2.58 -5.01
N PRO A 100 -11.91 1.90 -4.95
CA PRO A 100 -11.81 0.58 -4.34
C PRO A 100 -11.54 0.61 -2.83
N VAL A 101 -11.53 1.77 -2.15
CA VAL A 101 -11.05 1.89 -0.76
C VAL A 101 -11.87 1.06 0.22
N MET A 102 -13.20 1.04 0.06
CA MET A 102 -14.06 0.21 0.91
C MET A 102 -13.78 -1.28 0.70
N GLU A 103 -13.64 -1.71 -0.55
CA GLU A 103 -13.36 -3.11 -0.90
C GLU A 103 -11.99 -3.55 -0.36
N HIS A 104 -10.99 -2.70 -0.48
CA HIS A 104 -9.67 -2.89 0.13
C HIS A 104 -9.74 -3.06 1.64
N PHE A 105 -10.46 -2.18 2.32
CA PHE A 105 -10.63 -2.24 3.76
C PHE A 105 -11.30 -3.55 4.19
N MET A 106 -12.40 -3.93 3.51
CA MET A 106 -13.13 -5.18 3.77
C MET A 106 -12.28 -6.42 3.48
N LEU A 107 -11.47 -6.40 2.43
CA LEU A 107 -10.52 -7.47 2.13
C LEU A 107 -9.48 -7.61 3.24
N GLY A 108 -8.89 -6.50 3.68
CA GLY A 108 -7.93 -6.50 4.78
C GLY A 108 -8.52 -7.07 6.07
N GLN A 109 -9.76 -6.68 6.41
CA GLN A 109 -10.50 -7.25 7.54
C GLN A 109 -10.69 -8.78 7.38
N LYS A 110 -11.12 -9.22 6.20
CA LYS A 110 -11.38 -10.64 5.90
C LYS A 110 -10.13 -11.52 6.03
N ILE A 111 -8.96 -11.01 5.65
CA ILE A 111 -7.69 -11.75 5.74
C ILE A 111 -6.95 -11.52 7.07
N GLY A 112 -7.55 -10.80 8.02
CA GLY A 112 -7.02 -10.63 9.37
C GLY A 112 -5.93 -9.57 9.49
N ILE A 113 -5.88 -8.56 8.62
CA ILE A 113 -5.00 -7.39 8.80
C ILE A 113 -5.46 -6.59 10.01
N THR A 114 -4.60 -6.50 11.02
CA THR A 114 -4.88 -5.76 12.27
C THR A 114 -4.06 -4.47 12.40
N GLY A 115 -3.07 -4.26 11.54
CA GLY A 115 -2.17 -3.12 11.59
C GLY A 115 -1.54 -2.80 10.24
N THR A 116 -0.97 -1.61 10.12
CA THR A 116 -0.31 -1.14 8.90
C THR A 116 1.10 -0.60 9.20
N PRO A 117 2.07 -0.71 8.27
CA PRO A 117 1.93 -1.42 6.99
C PRO A 117 1.83 -2.93 7.21
N ALA A 118 1.09 -3.62 6.35
CA ALA A 118 1.09 -5.07 6.27
C ALA A 118 1.43 -5.48 4.85
N ILE A 119 2.50 -6.25 4.71
CA ILE A 119 3.11 -6.59 3.41
C ILE A 119 2.77 -8.03 3.08
N ILE A 120 2.35 -8.27 1.85
CA ILE A 120 2.02 -9.62 1.37
C ILE A 120 2.81 -9.90 0.11
N SER A 121 3.56 -11.01 0.10
CA SER A 121 4.29 -11.47 -1.08
C SER A 121 3.34 -12.00 -2.16
N LYS A 122 3.90 -12.24 -3.35
CA LYS A 122 3.18 -12.89 -4.43
C LYS A 122 2.71 -14.31 -4.07
N SER A 123 3.48 -15.03 -3.25
CA SER A 123 3.11 -16.35 -2.73
C SER A 123 1.99 -16.30 -1.67
N GLY A 124 1.69 -15.12 -1.13
CA GLY A 124 0.69 -14.91 -0.08
C GLY A 124 1.25 -14.95 1.33
N ALA A 125 2.57 -14.98 1.50
CA ALA A 125 3.21 -14.85 2.80
C ALA A 125 2.97 -13.43 3.37
N LEU A 126 2.52 -13.36 4.62
CA LEU A 126 2.26 -12.11 5.33
C LEU A 126 3.48 -11.69 6.17
N PHE A 127 3.98 -10.49 5.92
CA PHE A 127 5.00 -9.83 6.73
C PHE A 127 4.37 -8.62 7.43
N PRO A 128 4.05 -8.73 8.74
CA PRO A 128 3.42 -7.65 9.47
C PRO A 128 4.43 -6.54 9.82
N GLY A 129 3.99 -5.30 9.69
CA GLY A 129 4.77 -4.14 10.09
C GLY A 129 5.77 -3.66 9.05
N TYR A 130 6.53 -2.63 9.43
CA TYR A 130 7.60 -2.06 8.62
C TYR A 130 8.82 -2.99 8.61
N LEU A 131 9.42 -3.16 7.44
CA LEU A 131 10.69 -3.84 7.23
C LEU A 131 11.55 -2.97 6.29
N PRO A 132 12.82 -2.68 6.63
CA PRO A 132 13.74 -2.03 5.70
C PRO A 132 13.86 -2.81 4.38
N ALA A 133 14.20 -2.11 3.29
CA ALA A 133 14.24 -2.69 1.94
C ALA A 133 15.13 -3.95 1.84
N SER A 134 16.33 -3.92 2.41
CA SER A 134 17.24 -5.08 2.41
C SER A 134 16.66 -6.30 3.14
N ASP A 135 16.07 -6.07 4.32
CA ASP A 135 15.53 -7.14 5.16
C ASP A 135 14.30 -7.77 4.50
N LEU A 136 13.44 -6.93 3.90
CA LEU A 136 12.30 -7.40 3.14
C LEU A 136 12.74 -8.22 1.93
N PHE A 137 13.74 -7.75 1.17
CA PHE A 137 14.29 -8.48 0.03
C PHE A 137 14.77 -9.87 0.42
N SER A 138 15.60 -9.98 1.48
CA SER A 138 16.09 -11.28 1.94
C SER A 138 14.97 -12.23 2.40
N ARG A 139 13.92 -11.69 3.03
CA ARG A 139 12.75 -12.48 3.44
C ARG A 139 11.93 -12.96 2.24
N LEU A 140 11.77 -12.11 1.23
CA LEU A 140 11.08 -12.48 -0.01
C LEU A 140 11.82 -13.60 -0.72
N GLU A 141 13.13 -13.48 -0.92
CA GLU A 141 13.98 -14.54 -1.47
C GLU A 141 13.79 -15.86 -0.73
N ALA A 142 13.84 -15.86 0.61
CA ALA A 142 13.66 -17.08 1.40
C ALA A 142 12.24 -17.68 1.32
N SER A 143 11.21 -16.86 1.08
CA SER A 143 9.81 -17.30 1.04
C SER A 143 9.31 -17.70 -0.35
N GLU A 144 10.04 -17.32 -1.40
CA GLU A 144 9.72 -17.59 -2.81
C GLU A 144 10.69 -18.59 -3.46
N SER A 145 11.70 -19.06 -2.70
CA SER A 145 12.59 -20.17 -3.05
C SER A 145 11.92 -21.54 -2.99
#